data_AF-X1LBD4-F1
#
_entry.id   AF-X1LBD4-F1
#
_cell.length_a   1.000
_cell.length_b   1.000
_cell.length_c   1.000
_cell.angle_alpha   90.00
_cell.angle_beta   90.00
_cell.angle_gamma   90.00
#
_symmetry.space_group_name_H-M   'P 1'
#
loop_
_entity.id
_entity.type
_entity.pdbx_description
1 polymer ?
#
loop_
_entity_poly.entity_id
_entity_poly.type
_entity_poly.pdbx_seq_one_letter_code
_entity_poly.pdbx_strand_id
1 'polypeptide(L)'
;MTQIEVYNRRDTEITFRWALRFQAVCKSLGCEVKTTIAATALDLWKRVYMGKNLFMPPRWMNRWFRRAYHGGLVFVFQRGFAKQVTYYDIKSLYPYVLANRPYPDTGSIRHFPDRPTLENIHDFEGFSQVTIEYPDCYFPILPVVVKNCLLTCTGTYSGMWTHVELREAEKRGAVIVSVEDQC
;
A
#
# COMPACT_ATOMS: atom_id res chain seq x y z
N MET A 1 -42.25 8.38 27.38
CA MET A 1 -40.97 8.24 26.68
C MET A 1 -41.02 9.17 25.48
N THR A 2 -40.10 10.13 25.36
CA THR A 2 -40.05 11.10 24.26
C THR A 2 -39.71 10.39 22.95
N GLN A 3 -40.03 11.00 21.81
CA GLN A 3 -39.65 10.46 20.49
C GLN A 3 -38.12 10.27 20.36
N ILE A 4 -37.34 11.18 20.93
CA ILE A 4 -35.87 11.12 20.95
C ILE A 4 -35.39 9.94 21.80
N GLU A 5 -36.02 9.68 22.94
CA GLU A 5 -35.68 8.52 23.79
C GLU A 5 -35.91 7.19 23.07
N VAL A 6 -37.04 7.06 22.36
CA VAL A 6 -37.35 5.85 21.58
C VAL A 6 -36.33 5.67 20.45
N TYR A 7 -35.97 6.75 19.76
CA TYR A 7 -34.95 6.75 18.71
C TYR A 7 -33.58 6.31 19.24
N ASN A 8 -33.09 6.95 20.31
CA ASN A 8 -31.78 6.62 20.91
C ASN A 8 -31.74 5.17 21.45
N ARG A 9 -32.85 4.68 21.99
CA ARG A 9 -32.97 3.28 22.43
C ARG A 9 -32.80 2.32 21.25
N ARG A 10 -33.39 2.64 20.10
CA ARG A 10 -33.29 1.83 18.88
C ARG A 10 -31.87 1.81 18.32
N ASP A 11 -31.20 2.96 18.27
CA ASP A 11 -29.80 3.05 17.80
C ASP A 11 -28.86 2.21 18.68
N THR A 12 -29.06 2.26 20.00
CA THR A 12 -28.30 1.45 20.97
C THR A 12 -28.58 -0.04 20.77
N GLU A 13 -29.85 -0.41 20.57
CA GLU A 13 -30.25 -1.80 20.32
C GLU A 13 -29.62 -2.36 19.02
N ILE A 14 -29.62 -1.58 17.94
CA ILE A 14 -29.01 -1.97 16.66
C ILE A 14 -27.51 -2.20 16.84
N THR A 15 -26.82 -1.26 17.50
CA THR A 15 -25.37 -1.35 17.75
C THR A 15 -25.03 -2.56 18.61
N PHE A 16 -25.81 -2.82 19.66
CA PHE A 16 -25.64 -3.97 20.54
C PHE A 16 -25.81 -5.30 19.78
N ARG A 17 -26.88 -5.43 19.00
CA ARG A 17 -27.15 -6.62 18.18
C ARG A 17 -26.06 -6.84 17.13
N TRP A 18 -25.59 -5.76 16.49
CA TRP A 18 -24.46 -5.82 15.56
C TRP A 18 -23.18 -6.31 16.25
N ALA A 19 -22.85 -5.78 17.43
CA ALA A 19 -21.66 -6.17 18.17
C ALA A 19 -21.68 -7.66 18.56
N LEU A 20 -22.82 -8.18 19.02
CA LEU A 20 -22.98 -9.61 19.32
C LEU A 20 -22.76 -10.47 18.07
N ARG A 21 -23.36 -10.08 16.93
CA ARG A 21 -23.19 -10.81 15.66
C ARG A 21 -21.75 -10.74 15.15
N PHE A 22 -21.13 -9.56 15.20
CA PHE A 22 -19.75 -9.36 14.80
C PHE A 22 -18.80 -10.22 15.63
N GLN A 23 -18.98 -10.24 16.96
CA GLN A 23 -18.21 -11.11 17.84
C GLN A 23 -18.38 -12.59 17.52
N ALA A 24 -19.61 -13.04 17.26
CA ALA A 24 -19.87 -14.43 16.87
C ALA A 24 -19.14 -14.80 15.57
N VAL A 25 -19.16 -13.91 14.57
CA VAL A 25 -18.42 -14.11 13.32
C VAL A 25 -16.91 -14.17 13.57
N CYS A 26 -16.33 -13.21 14.30
CA CYS A 26 -14.90 -13.22 14.64
C CYS A 26 -14.47 -14.52 15.32
N LYS A 27 -15.24 -14.98 16.32
CA LYS A 27 -14.98 -16.25 17.02
C LYS A 27 -15.05 -17.45 16.07
N SER A 28 -16.05 -17.50 15.19
CA SER A 28 -16.17 -18.57 14.19
C SER A 28 -14.99 -18.60 13.20
N LEU A 29 -14.36 -17.46 12.95
CA LEU A 29 -13.16 -17.34 12.11
C LEU A 29 -11.86 -17.62 12.87
N GLY A 30 -11.89 -17.77 14.20
CA GLY A 30 -10.71 -18.05 15.02
C GLY A 30 -9.98 -16.81 15.56
N CYS A 31 -10.65 -15.66 15.62
CA CYS A 31 -10.08 -14.43 16.19
C CYS A 31 -10.95 -13.81 17.29
N GLU A 32 -10.35 -12.88 18.02
CA GLU A 32 -11.06 -12.11 19.05
C GLU A 32 -11.27 -10.67 18.59
N VAL A 33 -12.44 -10.12 18.94
CA VAL A 33 -12.73 -8.70 18.69
C VAL A 33 -11.75 -7.83 19.47
N LYS A 34 -11.09 -6.91 18.76
CA LYS A 34 -10.17 -5.92 19.33
C LYS A 34 -10.81 -4.54 19.36
N THR A 35 -10.06 -3.56 19.86
CA THR A 35 -10.44 -2.15 19.93
C THR A 35 -10.85 -1.55 18.58
N THR A 36 -10.29 -2.06 17.48
CA THR A 36 -10.64 -1.61 16.12
C THR A 36 -10.86 -2.81 15.20
N ILE A 37 -11.60 -2.60 14.11
CA ILE A 37 -11.79 -3.61 13.06
C ILE A 37 -10.43 -4.01 12.45
N ALA A 38 -9.52 -3.04 12.27
CA ALA A 38 -8.17 -3.31 11.75
C ALA A 38 -7.35 -4.19 12.72
N ALA A 39 -7.43 -3.93 14.03
CA ALA A 39 -6.77 -4.77 15.02
C ALA A 39 -7.38 -6.18 15.09
N THR A 40 -8.69 -6.29 14.91
CA THR A 40 -9.40 -7.59 14.79
C THR A 40 -8.97 -8.36 13.55
N ALA A 41 -8.86 -7.70 12.40
CA ALA A 41 -8.38 -8.31 11.16
C ALA A 41 -6.91 -8.75 11.28
N LEU A 42 -6.06 -7.95 11.93
CA LEU A 42 -4.67 -8.32 12.19
C LEU A 42 -4.56 -9.50 13.17
N ASP A 43 -5.40 -9.55 14.21
CA ASP A 43 -5.46 -10.69 15.14
C ASP A 43 -5.87 -11.97 14.42
N LEU A 44 -6.89 -11.90 13.54
CA LEU A 44 -7.30 -13.00 12.68
C LEU A 44 -6.14 -13.49 11.81
N TRP A 45 -5.52 -12.57 11.08
CA TRP A 45 -4.39 -12.90 10.22
C TRP A 45 -3.25 -13.56 11.00
N LYS A 46 -2.87 -12.98 12.16
CA LYS A 46 -1.82 -13.51 13.02
C LYS A 46 -2.10 -14.90 13.58
N ARG A 47 -3.34 -15.16 14.00
CA ARG A 47 -3.70 -16.42 14.67
C ARG A 47 -3.92 -17.57 13.70
N VAL A 48 -4.55 -17.27 12.56
CA VAL A 48 -5.09 -18.29 11.67
C VAL A 48 -4.22 -18.49 10.44
N TYR A 49 -3.62 -17.42 9.92
CA TYR A 49 -2.93 -17.46 8.62
C TYR A 49 -1.42 -17.26 8.73
N MET A 50 -0.96 -16.54 9.75
CA MET A 50 0.46 -16.23 9.95
C MET A 50 1.16 -17.40 10.63
N GLY A 51 1.74 -18.30 9.83
CA GLY A 51 2.48 -19.47 10.32
C GLY A 51 3.90 -19.18 10.84
N LYS A 52 4.38 -17.94 10.79
CA LYS A 52 5.74 -17.55 11.21
C LYS A 52 5.78 -16.17 11.85
N ASN A 53 6.75 -15.95 12.73
CA ASN A 53 7.07 -14.60 13.22
C ASN A 53 7.73 -13.80 12.09
N LEU A 54 7.32 -12.54 11.91
CA LEU A 54 8.00 -11.62 11.01
C LEU A 54 9.14 -10.92 11.73
N PHE A 55 10.25 -10.74 11.01
CA PHE A 55 11.34 -9.92 11.50
C PHE A 55 10.91 -8.45 11.49
N MET A 56 11.15 -7.76 12.60
CA MET A 56 10.89 -6.33 12.71
C MET A 56 12.18 -5.56 12.47
N PRO A 57 12.32 -4.85 11.34
CA PRO A 57 13.53 -4.10 11.06
C PRO A 57 13.71 -2.94 12.05
N PRO A 58 14.95 -2.47 12.25
CA PRO A 58 15.22 -1.36 13.14
C PRO A 58 14.47 -0.09 12.71
N ARG A 59 14.20 0.80 13.67
CA ARG A 59 13.36 2.00 13.45
C ARG A 59 13.86 2.89 12.30
N TRP A 60 15.17 3.00 12.12
CA TRP A 60 15.75 3.81 11.04
C TRP A 60 15.40 3.24 9.66
N MET A 61 15.47 1.92 9.51
CA MET A 61 15.18 1.22 8.27
C MET A 61 13.68 1.26 7.95
N ASN A 62 12.83 1.12 8.97
CA ASN A 62 11.39 1.36 8.84
C ASN A 62 11.07 2.80 8.37
N ARG A 63 11.79 3.82 8.87
CA ARG A 63 11.63 5.20 8.38
C ARG A 63 12.12 5.33 6.95
N TRP A 64 13.18 4.62 6.60
CA TRP A 64 13.72 4.59 5.24
C TRP A 64 12.69 3.99 4.27
N PHE A 65 12.15 2.78 4.52
CA PHE A 65 11.07 2.16 3.70
C PHE A 65 9.84 3.07 3.52
N ARG A 66 9.47 3.83 4.56
CA ARG A 66 8.31 4.73 4.51
C ARG A 66 8.47 5.87 3.51
N ARG A 67 9.67 6.18 3.03
CA ARG A 67 9.89 7.17 1.98
C ARG A 67 9.31 6.73 0.63
N ALA A 68 9.21 5.42 0.40
CA ALA A 68 8.56 4.82 -0.78
C ALA A 68 7.10 4.41 -0.52
N TYR A 69 6.59 4.60 0.70
CA TYR A 69 5.25 4.15 1.06
C TYR A 69 4.20 5.19 0.65
N HIS A 70 3.64 4.99 -0.54
CA HIS A 70 2.61 5.85 -1.12
C HIS A 70 1.24 5.17 -1.17
N GLY A 71 0.19 5.99 -1.23
CA GLY A 71 -1.18 5.53 -1.40
C GLY A 71 -1.53 5.24 -2.86
N GLY A 72 -2.82 5.13 -3.16
CA GLY A 72 -3.29 4.98 -4.54
C GLY A 72 -2.99 6.22 -5.38
N LEU A 73 -2.62 6.00 -6.64
CA LEU A 73 -2.45 7.06 -7.62
C LEU A 73 -3.81 7.60 -8.07
N VAL A 74 -3.92 8.92 -8.15
CA VAL A 74 -5.13 9.61 -8.60
C VAL A 74 -4.73 10.56 -9.73
N PHE A 75 -5.44 10.46 -10.85
CA PHE A 75 -5.20 11.26 -12.04
C PHE A 75 -6.39 12.17 -12.32
N VAL A 76 -6.11 13.37 -12.80
CA VAL A 76 -7.13 14.33 -13.26
C VAL A 76 -6.97 14.50 -14.77
N PHE A 77 -7.83 13.83 -15.54
CA PHE A 77 -7.77 13.86 -17.01
C PHE A 77 -8.47 15.07 -17.63
N GLN A 78 -9.60 15.46 -17.05
CA GLN A 78 -10.44 16.55 -17.56
C GLN A 78 -11.11 17.27 -16.40
N ARG A 79 -11.23 18.59 -16.52
CA ARG A 79 -12.08 19.43 -15.67
C ARG A 79 -13.34 19.82 -16.44
N GLY A 80 -14.48 19.85 -15.77
CA GLY A 80 -15.77 20.19 -16.37
C GLY A 80 -16.60 18.96 -16.75
N PHE A 81 -17.52 19.12 -17.72
CA PHE A 81 -18.48 18.08 -18.09
C PHE A 81 -17.90 17.07 -19.08
N ALA A 82 -17.91 15.80 -18.70
CA ALA A 82 -17.62 14.69 -19.59
C ALA A 82 -18.94 14.06 -20.09
N LYS A 83 -19.00 13.71 -21.37
CA LYS A 83 -20.10 12.93 -21.97
C LYS A 83 -19.61 11.52 -22.26
N GLN A 84 -20.50 10.53 -22.21
CA GLN A 84 -20.21 9.12 -22.56
C GLN A 84 -19.07 8.49 -21.71
N VAL A 85 -19.20 8.56 -20.39
CA VAL A 85 -18.21 7.98 -19.47
C VAL A 85 -18.53 6.51 -19.20
N THR A 86 -17.52 5.64 -19.30
CA THR A 86 -17.61 4.26 -18.82
C THR A 86 -16.76 4.10 -17.56
N TYR A 87 -17.31 3.43 -16.54
CA TYR A 87 -16.63 3.20 -15.27
C TYR A 87 -16.19 1.74 -15.14
N TYR A 88 -14.93 1.56 -14.74
CA TYR A 88 -14.33 0.26 -14.48
C TYR A 88 -13.71 0.27 -13.08
N ASP A 89 -13.83 -0.85 -12.37
CA ASP A 89 -13.23 -1.02 -11.05
C ASP A 89 -12.72 -2.43 -10.85
N ILE A 90 -11.65 -2.56 -10.07
CA ILE A 90 -11.06 -3.85 -9.72
C ILE A 90 -11.66 -4.29 -8.39
N LYS A 91 -12.43 -5.38 -8.44
CA LYS A 91 -13.04 -5.98 -7.25
C LYS A 91 -11.98 -6.31 -6.20
N SER A 92 -12.04 -5.62 -5.07
CA SER A 92 -11.14 -5.84 -3.93
C SER A 92 -9.66 -5.80 -4.31
N LEU A 93 -9.23 -4.71 -4.97
CA LEU A 93 -7.87 -4.53 -5.47
C LEU A 93 -6.77 -4.98 -4.49
N TYR A 94 -6.74 -4.45 -3.27
CA TYR A 94 -5.68 -4.78 -2.31
C TYR A 94 -5.65 -6.27 -1.94
N PRO A 95 -6.76 -6.91 -1.51
CA PRO A 95 -6.79 -8.36 -1.32
C PRO A 95 -6.39 -9.17 -2.56
N TYR A 96 -6.83 -8.75 -3.75
CA TYR A 96 -6.48 -9.43 -4.99
C TYR A 96 -4.97 -9.39 -5.24
N VAL A 97 -4.32 -8.24 -5.06
CA VAL A 97 -2.86 -8.12 -5.21
C VAL A 97 -2.13 -8.88 -4.11
N LEU A 98 -2.58 -8.78 -2.85
CA LEU A 98 -1.99 -9.48 -1.69
C LEU A 98 -2.00 -11.01 -1.86
N ALA A 99 -3.04 -11.57 -2.47
CA ALA A 99 -3.17 -13.01 -2.67
C ALA A 99 -2.37 -13.54 -3.87
N ASN A 100 -2.05 -12.70 -4.85
CA ASN A 100 -1.56 -13.14 -6.17
C ASN A 100 -0.15 -12.63 -6.54
N ARG A 101 0.52 -11.89 -5.64
CA ARG A 101 1.86 -11.35 -5.90
C ARG A 101 2.87 -11.81 -4.85
N PRO A 102 4.15 -11.97 -5.23
CA PRO A 102 5.21 -12.14 -4.24
C PRO A 102 5.36 -10.85 -3.42
N TYR A 103 5.70 -11.01 -2.15
CA TYR A 103 6.01 -9.91 -1.23
C TYR A 103 7.39 -10.13 -0.62
N PRO A 104 8.14 -9.05 -0.30
CA PRO A 104 9.42 -9.16 0.37
C PRO A 104 9.31 -9.95 1.68
N ASP A 105 10.21 -10.93 1.90
CA ASP A 105 10.33 -11.57 3.19
C ASP A 105 11.14 -10.66 4.13
N THR A 106 10.49 -10.18 5.19
CA THR A 106 11.18 -9.38 6.21
C THR A 106 12.38 -10.10 6.84
N GLY A 107 12.40 -11.45 6.85
CA GLY A 107 13.53 -12.22 7.37
C GLY A 107 14.77 -12.23 6.47
N SER A 108 14.65 -11.85 5.19
CA SER A 108 15.74 -11.86 4.22
C SER A 108 16.28 -10.46 3.91
N ILE A 109 15.93 -9.44 4.69
CA ILE A 109 16.34 -8.06 4.45
C ILE A 109 17.88 -7.95 4.44
N ARG A 110 18.40 -7.22 3.44
CA ARG A 110 19.81 -6.88 3.26
C ARG A 110 19.89 -5.43 2.84
N HIS A 111 20.72 -4.63 3.50
CA HIS A 111 20.94 -3.23 3.15
C HIS A 111 22.31 -3.10 2.48
N PHE A 112 22.37 -2.49 1.30
CA PHE A 112 23.56 -2.37 0.47
C PHE A 112 23.93 -0.90 0.21
N PRO A 113 24.27 -0.12 1.25
CA PRO A 113 24.54 1.31 1.09
C PRO A 113 25.79 1.60 0.24
N ASP A 114 26.79 0.71 0.28
CA ASP A 114 28.09 0.95 -0.35
C ASP A 114 28.23 0.29 -1.74
N ARG A 115 27.27 -0.55 -2.13
CA ARG A 115 27.28 -1.30 -3.40
C ARG A 115 25.86 -1.53 -3.95
N PRO A 116 25.04 -0.48 -4.12
CA PRO A 116 23.78 -0.63 -4.82
C PRO A 116 24.04 -1.01 -6.28
N THR A 117 23.22 -1.91 -6.83
CA THR A 117 23.35 -2.36 -8.23
C THR A 117 21.99 -2.34 -8.93
N LEU A 118 22.01 -2.21 -10.26
CA LEU A 118 20.81 -2.33 -11.07
C LEU A 118 20.28 -3.77 -11.05
N GLU A 119 21.18 -4.75 -11.05
CA GLU A 119 20.87 -6.18 -10.96
C GLU A 119 19.98 -6.47 -9.75
N ASN A 120 20.28 -5.88 -8.59
CA ASN A 120 19.46 -6.04 -7.39
C ASN A 120 18.02 -5.53 -7.56
N ILE A 121 17.79 -4.50 -8.39
CA ILE A 121 16.45 -3.98 -8.72
C ILE A 121 15.69 -5.00 -9.58
N HIS A 122 16.39 -5.71 -10.47
CA HIS A 122 15.78 -6.69 -11.35
C HIS A 122 15.53 -8.04 -10.67
N ASP A 123 16.46 -8.48 -9.83
CA ASP A 123 16.50 -9.84 -9.30
C ASP A 123 15.78 -10.00 -7.95
N PHE A 124 15.63 -8.92 -7.19
CA PHE A 124 15.06 -8.97 -5.83
C PHE A 124 13.89 -8.02 -5.62
N GLU A 125 13.05 -8.36 -4.65
CA GLU A 125 12.05 -7.44 -4.10
C GLU A 125 12.67 -6.60 -3.00
N GLY A 126 12.45 -5.29 -3.07
CA GLY A 126 13.10 -4.35 -2.17
C GLY A 126 12.73 -2.92 -2.52
N PHE A 127 13.55 -2.00 -2.05
CA PHE A 127 13.42 -0.58 -2.29
C PHE A 127 14.76 -0.02 -2.71
N SER A 128 14.74 0.95 -3.62
CA SER A 128 15.94 1.67 -4.00
C SER A 128 15.66 3.17 -4.02
N GLN A 129 16.64 3.92 -3.54
CA GLN A 129 16.76 5.33 -3.85
C GLN A 129 17.51 5.43 -5.18
N VAL A 130 16.85 6.03 -6.17
CA VAL A 130 17.42 6.16 -7.53
C VAL A 130 17.19 7.57 -8.07
N THR A 131 18.01 7.94 -9.03
CA THR A 131 17.71 8.99 -10.01
C THR A 131 17.22 8.33 -11.28
N ILE A 132 16.06 8.77 -11.77
CA ILE A 132 15.42 8.22 -12.97
C ILE A 132 15.20 9.32 -14.00
N GLU A 133 15.37 8.98 -15.27
CA GLU A 133 14.92 9.77 -16.40
C GLU A 133 13.64 9.11 -16.94
N TYR A 134 12.50 9.77 -16.73
CA TYR A 134 11.21 9.26 -17.18
C TYR A 134 10.81 9.96 -18.48
N PRO A 135 10.53 9.23 -19.57
CA PRO A 135 10.21 9.84 -20.86
C PRO A 135 8.93 10.67 -20.79
N ASP A 136 8.81 11.63 -21.71
CA ASP A 136 7.55 12.35 -21.85
C ASP A 136 6.43 11.38 -22.23
N CYS A 137 5.39 11.35 -21.42
CA CYS A 137 4.26 10.43 -21.58
C CYS A 137 3.02 10.95 -20.86
N TYR A 138 1.87 10.45 -21.30
CA TYR A 138 0.59 10.85 -20.72
C TYR A 138 0.34 10.23 -19.33
N PHE A 139 1.04 9.13 -19.00
CA PHE A 139 0.81 8.33 -17.79
C PHE A 139 2.10 7.88 -17.09
N PRO A 140 2.85 8.81 -16.47
CA PRO A 140 3.92 8.43 -15.56
C PRO A 140 3.32 7.75 -14.31
N ILE A 141 3.98 6.70 -13.83
CA ILE A 141 3.48 5.90 -12.70
C ILE A 141 4.26 6.08 -11.41
N LEU A 142 5.46 6.66 -11.47
CA LEU A 142 6.28 6.79 -10.27
C LEU A 142 5.74 7.92 -9.39
N PRO A 143 5.34 7.62 -8.15
CA PRO A 143 4.87 8.63 -7.22
C PRO A 143 6.01 9.57 -6.80
N VAL A 144 5.73 10.87 -6.79
CA VAL A 144 6.62 11.90 -6.26
C VAL A 144 5.82 12.79 -5.32
N VAL A 145 6.36 13.05 -4.13
CA VAL A 145 5.72 13.94 -3.16
C VAL A 145 6.29 15.35 -3.31
N VAL A 146 5.48 16.27 -3.81
CA VAL A 146 5.83 17.69 -3.95
C VAL A 146 4.91 18.50 -3.05
N LYS A 147 5.48 19.22 -2.07
CA LYS A 147 4.71 20.05 -1.11
C LYS A 147 3.55 19.28 -0.44
N ASN A 148 3.80 18.04 -0.03
CA ASN A 148 2.82 17.11 0.56
C ASN A 148 1.70 16.64 -0.38
N CYS A 149 1.81 16.89 -1.68
CA CYS A 149 0.91 16.34 -2.70
C CYS A 149 1.60 15.16 -3.39
N LEU A 150 0.88 14.05 -3.51
CA LEU A 150 1.29 12.91 -4.33
C LEU A 150 1.00 13.24 -5.79
N LEU A 151 2.05 13.29 -6.60
CA LEU A 151 2.01 13.53 -8.04
C LEU A 151 2.73 12.41 -8.78
N THR A 152 2.64 12.42 -10.10
CA THR A 152 3.55 11.69 -10.98
C THR A 152 4.13 12.68 -11.99
N CYS A 153 5.36 12.46 -12.43
CA CYS A 153 6.05 13.40 -13.33
C CYS A 153 6.92 12.68 -14.36
N THR A 154 7.20 13.41 -15.45
CA THR A 154 8.17 13.07 -16.49
C THR A 154 9.47 13.87 -16.28
N GLY A 155 10.51 13.57 -17.04
CA GLY A 155 11.83 14.18 -16.90
C GLY A 155 12.72 13.47 -15.88
N THR A 156 13.80 14.15 -15.48
CA THR A 156 14.79 13.59 -14.55
C THR A 156 14.52 14.01 -13.12
N TYR A 157 14.40 13.04 -12.22
CA TYR A 157 14.20 13.29 -10.79
C TYR A 157 14.69 12.12 -9.94
N SER A 158 14.97 12.41 -8.67
CA SER A 158 15.39 11.40 -7.69
C SER A 158 14.29 11.13 -6.68
N GLY A 159 14.23 9.90 -6.20
CA GLY A 159 13.22 9.47 -5.24
C GLY A 159 13.50 8.07 -4.74
N MET A 160 12.56 7.54 -3.96
CA MET A 160 12.68 6.20 -3.40
C MET A 160 11.43 5.41 -3.74
N TRP A 161 11.61 4.26 -4.36
CA TRP A 161 10.51 3.44 -4.88
C TRP A 161 10.77 1.96 -4.61
N THR A 162 9.71 1.17 -4.70
CA THR A 162 9.84 -0.29 -4.70
C THR A 162 10.48 -0.76 -6.00
N HIS A 163 11.20 -1.89 -5.94
CA HIS A 163 11.75 -2.49 -7.16
C HIS A 163 10.65 -2.89 -8.16
N VAL A 164 9.46 -3.25 -7.68
CA VAL A 164 8.28 -3.51 -8.52
C VAL A 164 7.91 -2.29 -9.37
N GLU A 165 7.85 -1.12 -8.75
CA GLU A 165 7.53 0.14 -9.44
C GLU A 165 8.62 0.53 -10.43
N LEU A 166 9.90 0.36 -10.05
CA LEU A 166 11.04 0.68 -10.93
C LEU A 166 11.05 -0.21 -12.17
N ARG A 167 10.90 -1.53 -12.01
CA ARG A 167 10.80 -2.46 -13.14
C ARG A 167 9.61 -2.15 -14.04
N GLU A 168 8.49 -1.71 -13.48
CA GLU A 168 7.31 -1.32 -14.28
C GLU A 168 7.51 0.02 -14.99
N ALA A 169 8.26 0.96 -14.40
CA ALA A 169 8.63 2.22 -15.03
C ALA A 169 9.58 2.00 -16.21
N GLU A 170 10.56 1.10 -16.08
CA GLU A 170 11.48 0.75 -17.17
C GLU A 170 10.77 0.11 -18.36
N LYS A 171 9.78 -0.75 -18.12
CA LYS A 171 8.90 -1.28 -19.20
C LYS A 171 8.15 -0.18 -19.95
N ARG A 172 7.96 0.98 -19.32
CA ARG A 172 7.32 2.18 -19.90
C ARG A 172 8.34 3.16 -20.49
N GLY A 173 9.61 2.77 -20.58
CA GLY A 173 10.69 3.53 -21.19
C GLY A 173 11.47 4.43 -20.23
N ALA A 174 11.22 4.38 -18.92
CA ALA A 174 12.05 5.09 -17.96
C ALA A 174 13.45 4.46 -17.86
N VAL A 175 14.46 5.28 -17.60
CA VAL A 175 15.86 4.84 -17.47
C VAL A 175 16.37 5.17 -16.09
N ILE A 176 16.85 4.17 -15.36
CA ILE A 176 17.52 4.37 -14.08
C ILE A 176 18.92 4.93 -14.36
N VAL A 177 19.15 6.19 -13.97
CA VAL A 177 20.41 6.92 -14.20
C VAL A 177 21.46 6.55 -13.16
N SER A 178 21.05 6.45 -11.88
CA SER A 178 21.90 6.06 -10.78
C SER A 178 21.11 5.43 -9.65
N VAL A 179 21.76 4.57 -8.87
CA VAL A 179 21.22 3.97 -7.64
C VAL A 179 22.07 4.45 -6.48
N GLU A 180 21.48 5.19 -5.55
CA GLU A 180 22.23 5.81 -4.44
C GLU A 180 22.18 4.99 -3.15
N ASP A 181 21.09 4.27 -2.90
CA ASP A 181 20.89 3.45 -1.70
C ASP A 181 19.87 2.34 -1.99
N GLN A 182 20.00 1.18 -1.36
CA GLN A 182 19.22 -0.01 -1.72
C GLN A 182 19.08 -0.99 -0.57
N CYS A 183 17.88 -1.55 -0.40
CA CYS A 183 17.56 -2.53 0.64
C CYS A 183 16.51 -3.56 0.18
#